data_AF-A0A7S3AIK8-F1
#
_entry.id   AF-A0A7S3AIK8-F1
#
_cell.length_a   1.000
_cell.length_b   1.000
_cell.length_c   1.000
_cell.angle_alpha   90.00
_cell.angle_beta   90.00
_cell.angle_gamma   90.00
#
_symmetry.space_group_name_H-M   'P 1'
#
loop_
_entity.id
_entity.type
_entity.pdbx_description
1 polymer ?
#
loop_
_entity_poly.entity_id
_entity_poly.type
_entity_poly.pdbx_seq_one_letter_code
_entity_poly.pdbx_strand_id
1 'polypeptide(L)'
;MPRAGVRLQVLRHLCIAEWHGRGPHENYVDRCCSAALGEYRSGLEGMHTPYIVPSENGGRGGVEWLALTAETSEGGRDGRCDPSNTHPSEGMPETPSGVLITRTGFTPPLQVSVSTYSAE
;
A
#
# COMPACT_ATOMS: atom_id res chain seq x y z
N MET A 1 4.09 22.38 -7.02
CA MET A 1 2.75 22.17 -6.46
C MET A 1 2.85 21.01 -5.47
N PRO A 2 2.40 21.15 -4.22
CA PRO A 2 2.16 19.98 -3.36
C PRO A 2 1.09 19.07 -3.99
N ARG A 3 1.08 17.79 -3.61
CA ARG A 3 0.27 16.73 -4.24
C ARG A 3 -1.23 17.07 -4.29
N ALA A 4 -1.90 16.76 -5.39
CA ALA A 4 -3.35 16.78 -5.52
C ALA A 4 -3.89 15.35 -5.49
N GLY A 5 -4.75 15.04 -4.52
CA GLY A 5 -5.27 13.69 -4.31
C GLY A 5 -6.32 13.63 -3.21
N VAL A 6 -6.72 12.42 -2.84
CA VAL A 6 -7.71 12.17 -1.78
C VAL A 6 -7.02 11.47 -0.61
N ARG A 7 -7.41 11.82 0.62
CA ARG A 7 -7.03 11.10 1.84
C ARG A 7 -8.24 10.34 2.36
N LEU A 8 -8.10 9.03 2.53
CA LEU A 8 -9.14 8.15 3.07
C LEU A 8 -8.69 7.64 4.45
N GLN A 9 -9.63 7.56 5.38
CA GLN A 9 -9.46 6.82 6.62
C GLN A 9 -10.18 5.49 6.48
N VAL A 10 -9.48 4.40 6.80
CA VAL A 10 -10.01 3.03 6.70
C VAL A 10 -10.00 2.36 8.09
N LEU A 11 -10.66 1.21 8.20
CA LEU A 11 -10.73 0.45 9.44
C LEU A 11 -9.34 -0.04 9.86
N ARG A 12 -9.03 0.05 11.16
CA ARG A 12 -7.69 -0.31 11.69
C ARG A 12 -7.27 -1.75 11.45
N HIS A 13 -8.22 -2.67 11.25
CA HIS A 13 -7.91 -4.08 11.00
C HIS A 13 -7.48 -4.36 9.56
N LEU A 14 -7.59 -3.39 8.64
CA LEU A 14 -7.10 -3.52 7.27
C LEU A 14 -5.63 -3.13 7.24
N CYS A 15 -4.76 -4.13 7.31
CA CYS A 15 -3.34 -3.92 7.54
C CYS A 15 -2.41 -4.64 6.56
N ILE A 16 -2.98 -5.35 5.60
CA ILE A 16 -2.26 -5.90 4.46
C ILE A 16 -2.56 -5.00 3.27
N ALA A 17 -1.51 -4.56 2.58
CA ALA A 17 -1.58 -3.79 1.36
C ALA A 17 -1.07 -4.63 0.18
N GLU A 18 -1.92 -4.79 -0.83
CA GLU A 18 -1.61 -5.47 -2.08
C GLU A 18 -1.78 -4.46 -3.21
N TRP A 19 -0.80 -4.31 -4.09
CA TRP A 19 -0.90 -3.36 -5.18
C TRP A 19 -0.25 -3.88 -6.46
N HIS A 20 -0.86 -3.52 -7.58
CA HIS A 20 -0.21 -3.60 -8.89
C HIS A 20 0.29 -2.21 -9.27
N GLY A 21 1.60 -2.09 -9.44
CA GLY A 21 2.24 -0.81 -9.75
C GLY A 21 3.76 -0.89 -9.58
N ARG A 22 4.41 0.22 -9.29
CA ARG A 22 5.86 0.22 -9.04
C ARG A 22 6.20 -0.19 -7.61
N GLY A 23 7.20 -1.06 -7.45
CA GLY A 23 7.67 -1.52 -6.15
C GLY A 23 9.00 -2.29 -6.23
N PRO A 24 9.38 -3.02 -5.16
CA PRO A 24 8.66 -3.15 -3.89
C PRO A 24 8.84 -1.96 -2.94
N HIS A 25 9.87 -1.14 -3.15
CA HIS A 25 10.24 0.01 -2.32
C HIS A 25 9.58 1.30 -2.76
N GLU A 26 9.77 2.35 -1.96
CA GLU A 26 9.22 3.66 -2.25
C GLU A 26 9.79 4.28 -3.52
N ASN A 27 8.92 4.94 -4.27
CA ASN A 27 9.28 5.62 -5.50
C ASN A 27 8.43 6.87 -5.70
N TYR A 28 9.05 7.84 -6.38
CA TYR A 28 8.46 9.13 -6.71
C TYR A 28 8.61 9.36 -8.21
N VAL A 29 7.88 10.32 -8.77
CA VAL A 29 7.86 10.60 -10.22
C VAL A 29 9.27 10.87 -10.76
N ASP A 30 10.10 11.57 -9.97
CA ASP A 30 11.50 11.88 -10.27
C ASP A 30 12.47 10.72 -9.94
N ARG A 31 12.03 9.71 -9.18
CA ARG A 31 12.83 8.56 -8.74
C ARG A 31 12.05 7.26 -8.85
N CYS A 32 11.77 6.84 -10.09
CA CYS A 32 11.01 5.61 -10.36
C CYS A 32 11.80 4.50 -11.08
N CYS A 33 12.98 4.80 -11.63
CA CYS A 33 13.72 3.87 -12.49
C CYS A 33 14.16 2.58 -11.78
N SER A 34 14.34 2.60 -10.45
CA SER A 34 14.71 1.40 -9.68
C SER A 34 13.52 0.55 -9.25
N ALA A 35 12.28 1.06 -9.36
CA ALA A 35 11.08 0.36 -8.95
C ALA A 35 10.41 -0.28 -10.17
N ALA A 36 10.41 -1.61 -10.21
CA ALA A 36 9.84 -2.40 -11.30
C ALA A 36 8.31 -2.38 -11.22
N LEU A 37 7.64 -2.57 -12.36
CA LEU A 37 6.19 -2.78 -12.41
C LEU A 37 5.90 -4.25 -12.08
N GLY A 38 4.95 -4.49 -11.19
CA GLY A 38 4.51 -5.82 -10.80
C GLY A 38 3.45 -5.79 -9.72
N GLU A 39 3.08 -6.99 -9.25
CA GLU A 39 2.21 -7.17 -8.10
C GLU A 39 3.05 -7.34 -6.84
N TYR A 40 2.68 -6.61 -5.80
CA TYR A 40 3.41 -6.58 -4.53
C TYR A 40 2.43 -6.66 -3.38
N ARG A 41 2.83 -7.37 -2.33
CA ARG A 41 2.09 -7.47 -1.07
C ARG A 41 3.00 -7.05 0.08
N SER A 42 2.50 -6.26 1.03
CA SER A 42 3.25 -5.86 2.22
C SER A 42 2.32 -5.51 3.38
N GLY A 43 2.76 -5.74 4.61
CA GLY A 43 2.11 -5.16 5.79
C GLY A 43 2.30 -3.63 5.82
N LEU A 44 1.45 -2.91 6.57
CA LEU A 44 1.54 -1.44 6.62
C LEU A 44 2.89 -0.92 7.13
N GLU A 45 3.58 -1.66 8.01
CA GLU A 45 4.92 -1.30 8.47
C GLU A 45 5.95 -1.35 7.34
N GLY A 46 5.86 -2.34 6.44
CA GLY A 46 6.75 -2.46 5.27
C GLY A 46 6.52 -1.39 4.20
N MET A 47 5.37 -0.71 4.26
CA MET A 47 5.10 0.46 3.42
C MET A 47 5.75 1.74 3.94
N HIS A 48 6.08 1.81 5.23
CA HIS A 48 6.66 2.99 5.86
C HIS A 48 8.19 2.92 5.85
N THR A 49 8.85 4.02 5.45
CA THR A 49 10.32 4.13 5.56
C THR A 49 10.67 4.99 6.78
N PRO A 50 11.33 4.42 7.82
CA PRO A 50 11.60 5.14 9.07
C PRO A 50 12.79 6.10 8.92
N TYR A 51 12.57 7.25 8.30
CA TYR A 51 13.55 8.32 8.24
C TYR A 51 13.83 8.93 9.62
N ILE A 52 15.08 9.32 9.85
CA ILE A 52 15.54 9.95 11.11
C ILE A 52 14.73 11.22 11.41
N VAL A 53 14.48 12.03 10.37
CA VAL A 53 13.59 13.19 10.45
C VAL A 53 12.27 12.79 9.78
N PRO A 54 11.14 12.80 10.53
CA PRO A 54 9.85 12.47 9.95
C PRO A 54 9.50 13.41 8.79
N SER A 55 9.21 12.82 7.63
CA SER A 55 8.84 13.51 6.40
C SER A 55 7.88 12.61 5.60
N GLU A 56 7.46 13.08 4.43
CA GLU A 56 6.71 12.26 3.49
C GLU A 56 7.53 11.02 3.07
N ASN A 57 6.95 9.83 3.23
CA ASN A 57 7.57 8.56 2.86
C ASN A 57 6.52 7.55 2.35
N GLY A 58 6.98 6.41 1.85
CA GLY A 58 6.11 5.29 1.51
C GLY A 58 5.32 5.46 0.21
N GLY A 59 5.69 6.42 -0.62
CA GLY A 59 5.08 6.63 -1.94
C GLY A 59 5.26 5.41 -2.84
N ARG A 60 4.19 4.96 -3.49
CA ARG A 60 4.18 3.97 -4.57
C ARG A 60 3.57 4.62 -5.80
N GLY A 61 4.38 4.85 -6.84
CA GLY A 61 3.93 5.43 -8.10
C GLY A 61 3.46 4.39 -9.10
N GLY A 62 2.72 4.83 -10.13
CA GLY A 62 2.27 3.95 -11.20
C GLY A 62 1.29 2.87 -10.74
N VAL A 63 0.56 3.12 -9.66
CA VAL A 63 -0.39 2.15 -9.09
C VAL A 63 -1.65 2.13 -9.95
N GLU A 64 -2.01 0.94 -10.40
CA GLU A 64 -3.24 0.68 -11.15
C GLU A 64 -4.38 0.25 -10.23
N TRP A 65 -4.07 -0.59 -9.25
CA TRP A 65 -4.97 -0.94 -8.17
C TRP A 65 -4.21 -1.13 -6.85
N LEU A 66 -4.89 -0.83 -5.75
CA LEU A 66 -4.46 -1.08 -4.37
C LEU A 66 -5.63 -1.74 -3.64
N ALA A 67 -5.39 -2.90 -3.02
CA ALA A 67 -6.29 -3.55 -2.10
C ALA A 67 -5.74 -3.43 -0.67
N LEU A 68 -6.61 -3.07 0.26
CA LEU A 68 -6.34 -3.14 1.69
C LEU A 68 -7.22 -4.23 2.28
N THR A 69 -6.59 -5.26 2.83
CA THR A 69 -7.27 -6.45 3.37
C THR A 69 -6.96 -6.63 4.84
N ALA A 70 -7.89 -7.27 5.53
CA ALA A 70 -7.63 -7.76 6.88
C ALA A 70 -6.63 -8.93 6.83
N GLU A 71 -5.84 -9.10 7.88
CA GLU A 71 -5.12 -10.36 8.04
C GLU A 71 -6.14 -11.48 8.26
N THR A 72 -6.26 -12.39 7.30
CA THR A 72 -7.01 -13.63 7.47
C THR A 72 -6.21 -14.53 8.39
N SER A 73 -6.45 -14.44 9.70
CA SER A 73 -5.97 -15.46 10.62
C SER A 73 -6.75 -16.74 10.37
N GLU A 74 -6.17 -17.69 9.62
CA GLU A 74 -6.54 -19.10 9.78
C GLU A 74 -6.11 -19.54 11.19
N GLY A 75 -6.93 -19.22 12.19
CA GLY A 75 -6.65 -19.49 13.59
C GLY A 75 -6.50 -18.19 14.39
N GLY A 76 -7.61 -17.74 14.97
CA GLY A 76 -7.65 -16.49 15.72
C GLY A 76 -6.67 -16.45 16.88
N ARG A 77 -5.90 -15.36 16.95
CA ARG A 77 -5.85 -14.37 18.05
C ARG A 77 -4.64 -13.45 17.80
N ASP A 78 -4.90 -12.15 17.93
CA ASP A 78 -4.01 -11.00 17.72
C ASP A 78 -3.83 -10.60 16.24
N GLY A 79 -4.56 -9.56 15.82
CA GLY A 79 -4.49 -8.96 14.47
C GLY A 79 -3.22 -8.16 14.27
N ARG A 80 -2.08 -8.82 14.44
CA ARG A 80 -0.75 -8.23 14.43
C ARG A 80 -0.08 -8.61 13.11
N CYS A 81 -0.10 -7.63 12.21
CA CYS A 81 0.23 -7.79 10.81
C CYS A 81 1.74 -8.03 10.67
N ASP A 82 2.14 -9.23 10.23
CA ASP A 82 3.54 -9.60 10.08
C ASP A 82 4.22 -8.81 8.93
N PRO A 83 5.25 -7.98 9.22
CA PRO A 83 5.94 -7.17 8.22
C PRO A 83 6.88 -7.97 7.30
N SER A 84 7.18 -9.24 7.62
CA SER A 84 8.16 -10.05 6.89
C SER A 84 7.65 -10.63 5.57
N ASN A 85 6.33 -10.62 5.34
CA ASN A 85 5.68 -11.35 4.26
C ASN A 85 5.56 -10.53 2.95
N THR A 86 6.67 -9.93 2.50
CA THR A 86 6.73 -9.19 1.22
C THR A 86 7.07 -10.17 0.10
N HIS A 87 6.05 -10.66 -0.59
CA HIS A 87 6.20 -11.52 -1.78
C HIS A 87 5.35 -10.99 -2.93
N PRO A 88 5.70 -11.29 -4.19
CA PRO A 88 4.78 -11.10 -5.30
C PRO A 88 3.51 -11.93 -5.03
N SER A 89 2.35 -11.27 -4.96
CA SER A 89 1.06 -11.94 -5.01
C SER A 89 0.80 -12.36 -6.46
N GLU A 90 0.20 -13.54 -6.67
CA GLU A 90 -0.34 -13.93 -7.98
C GLU A 90 -1.84 -13.59 -8.03
N GLY A 91 -2.19 -12.50 -8.71
CA GLY A 91 -3.55 -12.13 -9.04
C GLY A 91 -4.22 -11.11 -8.12
N MET A 92 -5.33 -10.57 -8.62
CA MET A 92 -6.21 -9.66 -7.88
C MET A 92 -6.85 -10.40 -6.68
N PRO A 93 -6.83 -9.84 -5.46
CA PRO A 93 -7.45 -10.48 -4.30
C PRO A 93 -8.97 -10.57 -4.47
N GLU A 94 -9.50 -11.79 -4.45
CA GLU A 94 -10.94 -12.07 -4.41
C GLU A 94 -11.52 -11.64 -3.07
N THR A 95 -12.26 -10.53 -3.04
CA THR A 95 -12.61 -9.85 -1.78
C THR A 95 -13.86 -10.45 -1.12
N PRO A 96 -13.84 -10.72 0.20
CA PRO A 96 -15.08 -10.58 0.99
C PRO A 96 -15.04 -9.41 1.98
N SER A 97 -13.85 -8.97 2.43
CA SER A 97 -13.69 -8.05 3.58
C SER A 97 -12.50 -7.08 3.42
N GLY A 98 -12.50 -6.21 2.41
CA GLY A 98 -11.41 -5.27 2.17
C GLY A 98 -11.84 -4.01 1.41
N VAL A 99 -10.91 -3.07 1.23
CA VAL A 99 -11.08 -1.86 0.42
C VAL A 99 -10.24 -2.00 -0.84
N LEU A 100 -10.88 -1.97 -2.01
CA LEU A 100 -10.21 -1.94 -3.31
C LEU A 100 -10.28 -0.53 -3.91
N ILE A 101 -9.12 0.03 -4.23
CA ILE A 101 -8.96 1.28 -4.96
C ILE A 101 -8.42 0.91 -6.34
N THR A 102 -9.16 1.23 -7.39
CA THR A 102 -8.75 0.95 -8.77
C THR A 102 -8.80 2.21 -9.62
N ARG A 103 -7.83 2.35 -10.52
CA ARG A 103 -7.82 3.41 -11.53
C ARG A 103 -8.89 3.10 -12.58
N THR A 104 -9.87 3.98 -12.72
CA THR A 104 -10.82 3.95 -13.84
C THR A 104 -10.41 5.00 -14.88
N GLY A 105 -10.37 4.59 -16.16
CA GLY A 105 -10.09 5.49 -17.29
C GLY A 105 -8.62 5.88 -17.51
N PHE A 106 -8.40 6.91 -18.34
CA PHE A 106 -7.09 7.41 -18.78
C PHE A 106 -6.58 8.55 -17.89
N THR A 107 -6.45 8.29 -16.59
CA THR A 107 -5.85 9.25 -15.65
C THR A 107 -4.34 8.99 -15.52
N PRO A 108 -3.53 10.04 -15.23
CA PRO A 108 -2.09 9.87 -15.02
C PRO A 108 -1.82 8.85 -13.90
N PRO A 109 -0.65 8.19 -13.92
CA PRO A 109 -0.31 7.16 -12.94
C PRO A 109 -0.51 7.66 -11.51
N LEU A 110 -1.31 6.92 -10.73
CA LEU A 110 -1.61 7.27 -9.34
C LEU A 110 -0.37 7.03 -8.49
N GLN A 111 -0.13 7.96 -7.56
CA GLN A 111 0.80 7.76 -6.46
C GLN A 111 -0.01 7.52 -5.19
N VAL A 112 0.28 6.43 -4.51
CA VAL A 112 -0.42 6.06 -3.26
C VAL A 112 0.59 5.94 -2.12
N SER A 113 0.18 6.34 -0.93
CA SER A 113 0.92 6.12 0.31
C SER A 113 -0.07 5.69 1.38
N VAL A 114 0.26 4.65 2.14
CA VAL A 114 -0.55 4.16 3.25
C VAL A 114 0.21 4.41 4.54
N SER A 115 -0.45 4.96 5.55
CA SER A 115 0.17 5.28 6.83
C SER A 115 -0.79 4.99 7.95
N THR A 116 -0.30 4.37 9.02
CA THR A 116 -1.03 4.22 10.27
C THR A 116 -0.86 5.48 11.11
N TYR A 117 -1.97 6.02 11.63
CA TYR A 117 -1.94 7.08 12.63
C TYR A 117 -2.52 6.51 13.93
N SER A 118 -1.76 6.65 15.02
CA SER A 118 -2.34 6.54 16.35
C SER A 118 -3.17 7.81 16.59
N ALA A 119 -4.42 7.65 17.01
CA ALA A 119 -5.20 8.79 17.49
C ALA A 119 -4.91 8.87 18.98
N GLU A 120 -4.15 9.89 19.39
CA GLU A 120 -4.09 10.33 20.78
C GLU A 120 -5.30 11.20 21.12
#